data_AF-A0A8J5YYA2-F1
#
_entry.id   AF-A0A8J5YYA2-F1
#
_cell.length_a   1.000
_cell.length_b   1.000
_cell.length_c   1.000
_cell.angle_alpha   90.00
_cell.angle_beta   90.00
_cell.angle_gamma   90.00
#
_symmetry.space_group_name_H-M   'P 1'
#
loop_
_entity.id
_entity.type
_entity.pdbx_description
1 polymer ?
#
loop_
_entity_poly.entity_id
_entity_poly.type
_entity_poly.pdbx_seq_one_letter_code
_entity_poly.pdbx_strand_id
1 'polypeptide(L)'
;MEIFQKASVVRLCSHHDKYLIAENDQETVGQDRDGSSRNSRWAVEFVDSSPIHIRLKSCFGKYLTASNMPLLIGMRGKKVLQTLPRRLDSSVEWEPIREGVQVRFMTRYGRYLRANAKLPPWRGHITHDIPHRSVTQDWILWTVDVIVHQPRALLPPPPLETTTSEQCSDNESGDSTKGSPAAFEGRKIRYEVVDENGDVDNKIGERTFTFKGSGVEELKKTLKVETGVNEDIWICSRNPLNGKLSPLRLHLPPNNAAMHVVVVPQSSKGNFIL
;
A
#
# COMPACT_ATOMS: atom_id res chain seq x y z
N MET A 1 -0.59 -0.30 -9.74
CA MET A 1 -1.76 0.53 -10.12
C MET A 1 -2.32 0.25 -11.52
N GLU A 2 -1.75 -0.69 -12.29
CA GLU A 2 -2.29 -1.10 -13.61
C GLU A 2 -3.71 -1.70 -13.56
N ILE A 3 -4.15 -2.20 -12.41
CA ILE A 3 -5.45 -2.86 -12.20
C ILE A 3 -6.63 -1.94 -12.55
N PHE A 4 -6.47 -0.63 -12.30
CA PHE A 4 -7.50 0.38 -12.52
C PHE A 4 -7.18 1.34 -13.66
N GLN A 5 -6.00 1.26 -14.30
CA GLN A 5 -5.52 2.24 -15.29
C GLN A 5 -6.46 2.47 -16.48
N LYS A 6 -7.43 1.59 -16.69
CA LYS A 6 -8.43 1.71 -17.74
C LYS A 6 -9.86 1.67 -17.22
N ALA A 7 -10.11 1.62 -15.91
CA ALA A 7 -11.46 1.45 -15.35
C ALA A 7 -12.02 2.77 -14.81
N SER A 8 -13.20 3.18 -15.27
CA SER A 8 -13.93 4.31 -14.70
C SER A 8 -15.00 3.87 -13.70
N VAL A 9 -15.61 2.70 -13.92
CA VAL A 9 -16.64 2.12 -13.04
C VAL A 9 -16.39 0.63 -12.87
N VAL A 10 -16.40 0.16 -11.63
CA VAL A 10 -16.16 -1.23 -11.26
C VAL A 10 -17.27 -1.78 -10.35
N ARG A 11 -17.33 -3.11 -10.24
CA ARG A 11 -17.96 -3.82 -9.13
C ARG A 11 -16.90 -4.63 -8.41
N LEU A 12 -17.08 -4.78 -7.10
CA LEU A 12 -16.17 -5.56 -6.27
C LEU A 12 -16.92 -6.79 -5.77
N CYS A 13 -16.53 -7.97 -6.26
CA CYS A 13 -17.08 -9.25 -5.82
C CYS A 13 -16.20 -9.82 -4.71
N SER A 14 -16.79 -10.14 -3.56
CA SER A 14 -16.10 -10.76 -2.44
C SER A 14 -15.87 -12.25 -2.68
N HIS A 15 -15.00 -12.85 -1.87
CA HIS A 15 -14.82 -14.31 -1.81
C HIS A 15 -16.11 -15.10 -1.53
N HIS A 16 -17.20 -14.46 -1.11
CA HIS A 16 -18.49 -15.10 -0.85
C HIS A 16 -19.49 -15.00 -2.03
N ASP A 17 -19.01 -14.67 -3.22
CA ASP A 17 -19.80 -14.46 -4.44
C ASP A 17 -20.89 -13.40 -4.23
N LYS A 18 -20.50 -12.30 -3.58
CA LYS A 18 -21.37 -11.16 -3.34
C LYS A 18 -20.69 -9.86 -3.69
N TYR A 19 -21.44 -8.93 -4.25
CA TYR A 19 -20.97 -7.62 -4.61
C TYR A 19 -21.06 -6.65 -3.45
N LEU A 20 -20.06 -5.79 -3.31
CA LEU A 20 -20.11 -4.62 -2.44
C LEU A 20 -21.20 -3.67 -2.93
N ILE A 21 -22.19 -3.39 -2.08
CA ILE A 21 -23.28 -2.47 -2.40
C ILE A 21 -23.30 -1.25 -1.47
N ALA A 22 -23.67 -0.10 -2.02
CA ALA A 22 -24.07 1.06 -1.24
C ALA A 22 -25.54 0.92 -0.84
N GLU A 23 -25.86 0.98 0.45
CA GLU A 23 -27.23 0.81 0.92
C GLU A 23 -28.08 2.07 0.68
N ASN A 24 -29.40 1.89 0.61
CA ASN A 24 -30.35 2.96 0.32
C ASN A 24 -30.48 3.99 1.45
N ASP A 25 -30.02 3.67 2.66
CA ASP A 25 -29.88 4.62 3.76
C ASP A 25 -28.81 5.71 3.50
N GLN A 26 -28.03 5.54 2.42
CA GLN A 26 -26.92 6.40 2.03
C GLN A 26 -25.84 6.55 3.12
N GLU A 27 -25.79 5.66 4.09
CA GLU A 27 -24.82 5.70 5.18
C GLU A 27 -24.03 4.39 5.23
N THR A 28 -24.73 3.27 5.14
CA THR A 28 -24.13 1.95 5.27
C THR A 28 -23.75 1.36 3.91
N VAL A 29 -22.87 0.37 3.96
CA VAL A 29 -22.52 -0.46 2.81
C VAL A 29 -22.68 -1.92 3.20
N GLY A 30 -23.03 -2.73 2.22
CA GLY A 30 -23.44 -4.11 2.44
C GLY A 30 -22.92 -5.06 1.36
N GLN A 31 -23.55 -6.23 1.30
CA GLN A 31 -23.24 -7.25 0.31
C GLN A 31 -24.52 -7.86 -0.26
N ASP A 32 -24.63 -7.86 -1.59
CA ASP A 32 -25.73 -8.49 -2.32
C ASP A 32 -25.20 -9.51 -3.34
N ARG A 33 -25.99 -10.54 -3.64
CA ARG A 33 -25.70 -11.47 -4.75
C ARG A 33 -26.00 -10.84 -6.10
N ASP A 34 -26.94 -9.90 -6.15
CA ASP A 34 -27.28 -9.19 -7.37
C ASP A 34 -26.28 -8.06 -7.65
N GLY A 35 -25.35 -8.32 -8.57
CA GLY A 35 -24.41 -7.33 -9.09
C GLY A 35 -24.95 -6.46 -10.23
N SER A 36 -26.22 -6.61 -10.64
CA SER A 36 -26.81 -5.80 -11.72
C SER A 36 -27.27 -4.43 -11.22
N SER A 37 -27.62 -4.34 -9.93
CA SER A 37 -28.07 -3.12 -9.27
C SER A 37 -27.06 -1.98 -9.41
N ARG A 38 -27.58 -0.76 -9.60
CA ARG A 38 -26.78 0.47 -9.62
C ARG A 38 -25.98 0.66 -8.33
N ASN A 39 -26.49 0.16 -7.21
CA ASN A 39 -25.87 0.24 -5.89
C ASN A 39 -24.56 -0.55 -5.79
N SER A 40 -24.34 -1.53 -6.68
CA SER A 40 -23.10 -2.31 -6.75
C SER A 40 -21.98 -1.62 -7.56
N ARG A 41 -22.29 -0.50 -8.22
CA ARG A 41 -21.37 0.20 -9.12
C ARG A 41 -20.61 1.28 -8.36
N TRP A 42 -19.29 1.21 -8.44
CA TRP A 42 -18.39 2.15 -7.79
C TRP A 42 -17.56 2.86 -8.85
N ALA A 43 -17.68 4.18 -8.93
CA ALA A 43 -16.82 4.99 -9.77
C ALA A 43 -15.43 5.08 -9.13
N VAL A 44 -14.40 4.92 -9.95
CA VAL A 44 -13.00 4.96 -9.51
C VAL A 44 -12.45 6.35 -9.77
N GLU A 45 -12.03 7.03 -8.71
CA GLU A 45 -11.35 8.32 -8.77
C GLU A 45 -9.89 8.15 -8.32
N PHE A 46 -8.94 8.60 -9.14
CA PHE A 46 -7.53 8.60 -8.78
C PHE A 46 -7.20 9.78 -7.87
N VAL A 47 -6.26 9.60 -6.96
CA VAL A 47 -5.80 10.67 -6.06
C VAL A 47 -4.56 11.33 -6.66
N ASP A 48 -4.71 12.58 -7.12
CA ASP A 48 -3.60 13.32 -7.78
C ASP A 48 -2.35 13.43 -6.91
N SER A 49 -2.53 13.63 -5.60
CA SER A 49 -1.43 13.74 -4.65
C SER A 49 -0.76 12.40 -4.30
N SER A 50 -1.34 11.28 -4.72
CA SER A 50 -0.88 9.96 -4.36
C SER A 50 -1.25 8.92 -5.42
N PRO A 51 -0.35 8.61 -6.36
CA PRO A 51 -0.65 7.75 -7.49
C PRO A 51 -0.91 6.29 -7.13
N ILE A 52 -0.73 5.89 -5.86
CA ILE A 52 -1.01 4.53 -5.35
C ILE A 52 -2.41 4.39 -4.74
N HIS A 53 -3.10 5.50 -4.44
CA HIS A 53 -4.39 5.48 -3.78
C HIS A 53 -5.50 5.80 -4.78
N ILE A 54 -6.65 5.15 -4.57
CA ILE A 54 -7.90 5.45 -5.28
C ILE A 54 -8.99 5.80 -4.27
N ARG A 55 -10.05 6.41 -4.77
CA ARG A 55 -11.32 6.61 -4.07
C ARG A 55 -12.41 5.89 -4.84
N LEU A 56 -13.32 5.26 -4.11
CA LEU A 56 -14.44 4.53 -4.67
C LEU A 56 -15.72 5.28 -4.32
N LYS A 57 -16.42 5.75 -5.35
CA LYS A 57 -17.62 6.58 -5.20
C LYS A 57 -18.88 5.81 -5.55
N SER A 58 -19.83 5.79 -4.63
CA SER A 58 -21.11 5.12 -4.77
C SER A 58 -22.03 5.82 -5.76
N CYS A 59 -23.13 5.15 -6.12
CA CYS A 59 -24.19 5.71 -6.94
C CYS A 59 -24.87 6.95 -6.33
N PHE A 60 -24.69 7.20 -5.02
CA PHE A 60 -25.19 8.35 -4.28
C PHE A 60 -24.19 9.51 -4.21
N GLY A 61 -23.04 9.40 -4.88
CA GLY A 61 -21.99 10.43 -4.87
C GLY A 61 -21.16 10.48 -3.58
N LYS A 62 -21.27 9.45 -2.73
CA LYS A 62 -20.53 9.31 -1.47
C LYS A 62 -19.35 8.36 -1.65
N TYR A 63 -18.33 8.48 -0.82
CA TYR A 63 -17.11 7.66 -0.90
C TYR A 63 -17.13 6.49 0.06
N LEU A 64 -16.59 5.36 -0.36
CA LEU A 64 -16.29 4.23 0.50
C LEU A 64 -15.27 4.66 1.57
N THR A 65 -15.69 4.69 2.82
CA THR A 65 -14.98 5.34 3.92
C THR A 65 -14.64 4.33 5.02
N ALA A 66 -13.36 4.23 5.37
CA ALA A 66 -12.89 3.50 6.54
C ALA A 66 -13.13 4.32 7.82
N SER A 67 -14.15 3.97 8.60
CA SER A 67 -14.48 4.70 9.84
C SER A 67 -13.66 4.20 11.04
N ASN A 68 -13.62 4.99 12.11
CA ASN A 68 -13.10 4.54 13.40
C ASN A 68 -14.14 3.84 14.28
N MET A 69 -15.40 3.72 13.81
CA MET A 69 -16.47 3.12 14.59
C MET A 69 -16.29 1.59 14.68
N PRO A 70 -16.27 1.00 15.88
CA PRO A 70 -16.28 -0.44 16.01
C PRO A 70 -17.58 -1.00 15.44
N LEU A 71 -17.53 -2.18 14.82
CA LEU A 71 -18.77 -2.87 14.39
C LEU A 71 -19.58 -3.31 15.62
N LEU A 72 -18.90 -3.94 16.59
CA LEU A 72 -19.46 -4.46 17.83
C LEU A 72 -18.42 -4.38 18.96
N ILE A 73 -18.90 -4.37 20.20
CA ILE A 73 -18.04 -4.35 21.39
C ILE A 73 -17.20 -5.64 21.44
N GLY A 74 -15.89 -5.50 21.67
CA GLY A 74 -14.94 -6.62 21.77
C GLY A 74 -14.36 -7.11 20.44
N MET A 75 -14.79 -6.54 19.30
CA MET A 75 -14.25 -6.87 17.98
C MET A 75 -13.24 -5.84 17.48
N ARG A 76 -12.25 -6.28 16.71
CA ARG A 76 -11.22 -5.41 16.12
C ARG A 76 -11.68 -4.71 14.85
N GLY A 77 -12.55 -5.37 14.08
CA GLY A 77 -13.09 -4.84 12.83
C GLY A 77 -13.90 -3.57 13.02
N LYS A 78 -13.56 -2.56 12.22
CA LYS A 78 -14.22 -1.25 12.20
C LYS A 78 -15.14 -1.12 10.99
N LYS A 79 -16.24 -0.38 11.13
CA LYS A 79 -17.24 -0.21 10.07
C LYS A 79 -16.64 0.50 8.86
N VAL A 80 -17.01 0.04 7.68
CA VAL A 80 -16.89 0.81 6.44
C VAL A 80 -18.25 1.40 6.12
N LEU A 81 -18.26 2.64 5.67
CA LEU A 81 -19.47 3.42 5.41
C LEU A 81 -19.39 4.10 4.05
N GLN A 82 -20.48 4.71 3.61
CA GLN A 82 -20.45 5.69 2.52
C GLN A 82 -20.64 7.09 3.10
N THR A 83 -19.63 7.94 2.95
CA THR A 83 -19.67 9.31 3.49
C THR A 83 -19.21 10.34 2.47
N LEU A 84 -19.58 11.60 2.68
CA LEU A 84 -19.08 12.71 1.90
C LEU A 84 -18.47 13.73 2.87
N PRO A 85 -17.19 13.55 3.26
CA PRO A 85 -16.55 14.46 4.20
C PRO A 85 -16.35 15.83 3.51
N ARG A 86 -16.36 16.91 4.31
CA ARG A 86 -16.17 18.28 3.81
C ARG A 86 -14.84 18.45 3.07
N ARG A 87 -13.83 17.69 3.47
CA ARG A 87 -12.53 17.55 2.80
C ARG A 87 -12.25 16.06 2.66
N LEU A 88 -11.82 15.64 1.47
CA LEU A 88 -11.44 14.26 1.22
C LEU A 88 -10.10 14.00 1.93
N ASP A 89 -10.14 13.17 2.96
CA ASP A 89 -8.99 12.80 3.77
C ASP A 89 -8.57 11.34 3.52
N SER A 90 -7.64 10.85 4.32
CA SER A 90 -7.12 9.48 4.19
C SER A 90 -8.15 8.38 4.47
N SER A 91 -9.32 8.71 5.05
CA SER A 91 -10.34 7.71 5.38
C SER A 91 -11.10 7.19 4.16
N VAL A 92 -11.13 7.96 3.07
CA VAL A 92 -11.79 7.59 1.81
C VAL A 92 -10.84 6.99 0.77
N GLU A 93 -9.56 6.86 1.13
CA GLU A 93 -8.49 6.46 0.22
C GLU A 93 -8.07 5.02 0.46
N TRP A 94 -8.01 4.27 -0.63
CA TRP A 94 -7.71 2.84 -0.63
C TRP A 94 -6.56 2.56 -1.58
N GLU A 95 -5.57 1.81 -1.14
CA GLU A 95 -4.49 1.28 -1.95
C GLU A 95 -4.89 -0.11 -2.46
N PRO A 96 -5.08 -0.29 -3.77
CA PRO A 96 -5.35 -1.60 -4.35
C PRO A 96 -4.04 -2.39 -4.53
N ILE A 97 -3.95 -3.53 -3.87
CA ILE A 97 -2.80 -4.43 -3.89
C ILE A 97 -3.19 -5.69 -4.65
N ARG A 98 -2.49 -5.98 -5.75
CA ARG A 98 -2.76 -7.16 -6.59
C ARG A 98 -2.27 -8.42 -5.89
N GLU A 99 -3.11 -9.44 -5.88
CA GLU A 99 -2.81 -10.79 -5.39
C GLU A 99 -3.34 -11.81 -6.39
N GLY A 100 -2.49 -12.17 -7.35
CA GLY A 100 -2.89 -12.98 -8.50
C GLY A 100 -3.98 -12.30 -9.34
N VAL A 101 -5.16 -12.92 -9.37
CA VAL A 101 -6.36 -12.43 -10.06
C VAL A 101 -7.26 -11.57 -9.16
N GLN A 102 -7.01 -11.56 -7.86
CA GLN A 102 -7.77 -10.80 -6.87
C GLN A 102 -7.00 -9.57 -6.40
N VAL A 103 -7.70 -8.72 -5.67
CA VAL A 103 -7.19 -7.45 -5.16
C VAL A 103 -7.57 -7.33 -3.69
N ARG A 104 -6.62 -6.84 -2.89
CA ARG A 104 -6.87 -6.36 -1.54
C ARG A 104 -6.93 -4.83 -1.58
N PHE A 105 -7.89 -4.25 -0.88
CA PHE A 105 -7.96 -2.80 -0.71
C PHE A 105 -7.46 -2.43 0.68
N MET A 106 -6.32 -1.78 0.76
CA MET A 106 -5.69 -1.39 2.01
C MET A 106 -6.00 0.08 2.33
N THR A 107 -6.38 0.35 3.57
CA THR A 107 -6.44 1.71 4.11
C THR A 107 -5.02 2.26 4.30
N ARG A 108 -4.87 3.58 4.38
CA ARG A 108 -3.58 4.23 4.76
C ARG A 108 -2.99 3.75 6.09
N TYR A 109 -3.79 3.08 6.92
CA TYR A 109 -3.41 2.58 8.24
C TYR A 109 -3.12 1.07 8.26
N GLY A 110 -2.96 0.43 7.10
CA GLY A 110 -2.57 -0.99 6.99
C GLY A 110 -3.69 -2.00 7.28
N ARG A 111 -4.95 -1.58 7.34
CA ARG A 111 -6.13 -2.47 7.45
C ARG A 111 -6.74 -2.72 6.09
N TYR A 112 -7.35 -3.88 5.90
CA TYR A 112 -7.89 -4.29 4.60
C TYR A 112 -9.42 -4.28 4.59
N LEU A 113 -10.00 -3.88 3.47
CA LEU A 113 -11.43 -4.01 3.19
C LEU A 113 -11.83 -5.48 3.25
N ARG A 114 -12.82 -5.79 4.08
CA ARG A 114 -13.22 -7.15 4.45
C ARG A 114 -14.71 -7.35 4.30
N ALA A 115 -15.08 -8.39 3.57
CA ALA A 115 -16.44 -8.88 3.47
C ALA A 115 -16.73 -9.89 4.60
N ASN A 116 -17.63 -9.58 5.53
CA ASN A 116 -17.97 -10.53 6.59
C ASN A 116 -19.02 -11.56 6.15
N ALA A 117 -18.76 -12.83 6.47
CA ALA A 117 -19.66 -13.94 6.18
C ALA A 117 -20.94 -13.96 7.05
N LYS A 118 -21.86 -14.89 6.74
CA LYS A 118 -23.27 -14.93 7.18
C LYS A 118 -23.56 -15.20 8.67
N LEU A 119 -22.56 -15.29 9.55
CA LEU A 119 -22.81 -15.53 10.97
C LEU A 119 -23.39 -14.26 11.62
N PRO A 120 -24.60 -14.30 12.20
CA PRO A 120 -25.11 -13.20 13.01
C PRO A 120 -24.13 -12.93 14.16
N PRO A 121 -23.96 -11.67 14.59
CA PRO A 121 -24.52 -10.39 14.11
C PRO A 121 -23.88 -9.74 12.86
N TRP A 122 -23.01 -10.42 12.09
CA TRP A 122 -22.07 -9.79 11.15
C TRP A 122 -22.58 -9.80 9.70
N ARG A 123 -23.77 -10.34 9.48
CA ARG A 123 -24.29 -10.74 8.18
C ARG A 123 -24.32 -9.55 7.22
N GLY A 124 -23.50 -9.63 6.18
CA GLY A 124 -23.50 -8.64 5.10
C GLY A 124 -22.73 -7.36 5.42
N HIS A 125 -22.22 -7.19 6.63
CA HIS A 125 -21.46 -5.99 6.98
C HIS A 125 -20.06 -6.00 6.38
N ILE A 126 -19.64 -4.83 5.91
CA ILE A 126 -18.28 -4.58 5.44
C ILE A 126 -17.50 -3.89 6.55
N THR A 127 -16.28 -4.37 6.77
CA THR A 127 -15.37 -3.80 7.76
C THR A 127 -14.00 -3.57 7.15
N HIS A 128 -13.14 -2.83 7.86
CA HIS A 128 -11.70 -2.91 7.63
C HIS A 128 -11.01 -3.50 8.85
N ASP A 129 -10.15 -4.50 8.63
CA ASP A 129 -9.43 -5.22 9.69
C ASP A 129 -8.18 -5.92 9.13
N ILE A 130 -7.38 -6.51 10.01
CA ILE A 130 -6.27 -7.41 9.66
C ILE A 130 -6.73 -8.85 9.96
N PRO A 131 -6.84 -9.72 8.94
CA PRO A 131 -7.19 -11.12 9.20
C PRO A 131 -6.07 -11.80 10.01
N HIS A 132 -6.43 -12.34 11.17
CA HIS A 132 -5.50 -13.05 12.06
C HIS A 132 -5.70 -14.57 12.04
N ARG A 133 -6.82 -15.06 11.49
CA ARG A 133 -7.16 -16.48 11.43
C ARG A 133 -7.05 -16.96 9.99
N SER A 134 -6.53 -18.15 9.76
CA SER A 134 -6.39 -18.73 8.41
C SER A 134 -7.72 -18.77 7.66
N VAL A 135 -8.80 -19.16 8.35
CA VAL A 135 -10.18 -19.26 7.80
C VAL A 135 -10.75 -17.93 7.30
N THR A 136 -10.15 -16.80 7.70
CA THR A 136 -10.65 -15.48 7.38
C THR A 136 -9.69 -14.64 6.55
N GLN A 137 -8.57 -15.23 6.11
CA GLN A 137 -7.60 -14.58 5.22
C GLN A 137 -8.24 -14.22 3.89
N ASP A 138 -9.07 -15.10 3.32
CA ASP A 138 -9.63 -14.86 1.99
C ASP A 138 -10.77 -13.83 1.98
N TRP A 139 -11.25 -13.40 3.15
CA TRP A 139 -12.38 -12.46 3.26
C TRP A 139 -11.99 -11.02 2.90
N ILE A 140 -10.70 -10.76 2.70
CA ILE A 140 -10.18 -9.47 2.23
C ILE A 140 -9.85 -9.48 0.74
N LEU A 141 -10.05 -10.62 0.06
CA LEU A 141 -9.83 -10.76 -1.37
C LEU A 141 -11.10 -10.35 -2.13
N TRP A 142 -10.89 -9.51 -3.13
CA TRP A 142 -11.94 -8.98 -3.99
C TRP A 142 -11.60 -9.21 -5.45
N THR A 143 -12.54 -9.71 -6.22
CA THR A 143 -12.48 -9.72 -7.68
C THR A 143 -13.02 -8.39 -8.20
N VAL A 144 -12.28 -7.76 -9.12
CA VAL A 144 -12.65 -6.46 -9.71
C VAL A 144 -13.27 -6.69 -11.08
N ASP A 145 -14.57 -6.45 -11.18
CA ASP A 145 -15.31 -6.50 -12.43
C ASP A 145 -15.39 -5.09 -13.04
N VAL A 146 -14.68 -4.85 -14.13
CA VAL A 146 -14.72 -3.55 -14.82
C VAL A 146 -15.98 -3.45 -15.69
N ILE A 147 -16.86 -2.49 -15.39
CA ILE A 147 -18.07 -2.24 -16.20
C ILE A 147 -17.77 -1.24 -17.30
N VAL A 148 -17.14 -0.11 -16.95
CA VAL A 148 -16.87 0.98 -17.87
C VAL A 148 -15.38 1.24 -17.86
N HIS A 149 -14.79 1.30 -19.05
CA HIS A 149 -13.42 1.69 -19.20
C HIS A 149 -13.31 3.21 -19.35
N GLN A 150 -12.29 3.84 -18.75
CA GLN A 150 -12.01 5.25 -19.02
C GLN A 150 -11.75 5.41 -20.52
N PRO A 151 -12.41 6.37 -21.20
CA PRO A 151 -12.02 6.74 -22.55
C PRO A 151 -10.55 7.16 -22.49
N ARG A 152 -9.71 6.55 -23.33
CA ARG A 152 -8.37 7.09 -23.58
C ARG A 152 -8.62 8.54 -23.99
N ALA A 153 -8.08 9.52 -23.25
CA ALA A 153 -8.05 10.89 -23.73
C ALA A 153 -7.48 10.81 -25.14
N LEU A 154 -8.31 11.10 -26.14
CA LEU A 154 -7.88 11.17 -27.53
C LEU A 154 -6.88 12.31 -27.54
N LEU A 155 -5.59 11.99 -27.46
CA LEU A 155 -4.56 12.95 -27.83
C LEU A 155 -4.96 13.46 -29.22
N PRO A 156 -5.01 14.79 -29.42
CA PRO A 156 -5.36 15.33 -30.72
C PRO A 156 -4.44 14.69 -31.77
N PRO A 157 -4.98 14.31 -32.95
CA PRO A 157 -4.14 13.77 -34.01
C PRO A 157 -3.02 14.79 -34.30
N PRO A 158 -1.77 14.34 -34.53
CA PRO A 158 -0.72 15.25 -34.96
C PRO A 158 -1.20 16.00 -36.21
N PRO A 159 -0.84 17.29 -36.38
CA PRO A 159 -1.28 18.07 -37.53
C PRO A 159 -0.92 17.32 -38.83
N LEU A 160 -1.91 17.17 -39.70
CA LEU A 160 -1.70 16.70 -41.07
C LEU A 160 -0.76 17.69 -41.79
N GLU A 161 0.46 17.27 -42.07
CA GLU A 161 1.23 17.84 -43.18
C GLU A 161 1.02 16.97 -44.41
N THR A 162 0.28 17.52 -45.35
CA THR A 162 0.06 16.98 -46.69
C THR A 162 1.20 17.43 -47.60
N THR A 163 1.52 16.57 -48.58
CA THR A 163 2.38 16.79 -49.77
C THR A 163 3.88 16.71 -49.47
N THR A 164 4.72 15.92 -50.16
CA THR A 164 4.67 15.36 -51.51
C THR A 164 5.61 14.15 -51.59
N SER A 165 5.25 13.19 -52.45
CA SER A 165 5.99 11.99 -52.85
C SER A 165 7.41 12.23 -53.37
N GLU A 166 8.35 11.34 -53.01
CA GLU A 166 9.40 10.81 -53.89
C GLU A 166 9.94 9.46 -53.35
N GLN A 167 10.41 8.62 -54.28
CA GLN A 167 10.45 7.16 -54.22
C GLN A 167 11.74 6.55 -53.62
N CYS A 168 11.55 5.36 -53.01
CA CYS A 168 12.38 4.15 -52.87
C CYS A 168 13.93 4.19 -52.96
N SER A 169 14.57 3.58 -51.96
CA SER A 169 15.51 2.45 -52.16
C SER A 169 15.91 1.75 -50.84
N ASP A 170 16.15 0.44 -50.96
CA ASP A 170 16.36 -0.59 -49.93
C ASP A 170 17.59 -0.40 -49.01
N ASN A 171 17.52 -0.90 -47.78
CA ASN A 171 18.31 -2.06 -47.32
C ASN A 171 18.15 -2.34 -45.82
N GLU A 172 18.18 -3.64 -45.51
CA GLU A 172 18.07 -4.27 -44.20
C GLU A 172 19.18 -3.85 -43.23
N SER A 173 18.85 -3.72 -41.95
CA SER A 173 19.69 -4.23 -40.85
C SER A 173 18.88 -4.25 -39.56
N GLY A 174 18.61 -5.45 -39.05
CA GLY A 174 18.08 -5.63 -37.71
C GLY A 174 19.12 -5.23 -36.66
N ASP A 175 18.69 -4.54 -35.62
CA ASP A 175 19.40 -4.57 -34.35
C ASP A 175 18.42 -4.57 -33.18
N SER A 176 18.63 -5.54 -32.30
CA SER A 176 17.82 -5.81 -31.12
C SER A 176 18.27 -4.90 -29.99
N THR A 177 17.50 -3.86 -29.68
CA THR A 177 17.68 -3.16 -28.40
C THR A 177 16.66 -3.65 -27.38
N LYS A 178 17.00 -4.76 -26.73
CA LYS A 178 16.45 -5.13 -25.41
C LYS A 178 16.79 -3.99 -24.44
N GLY A 179 15.81 -3.17 -24.09
CA GLY A 179 15.92 -2.29 -22.94
C GLY A 179 15.92 -3.12 -21.66
N SER A 180 17.09 -3.34 -21.08
CA SER A 180 17.28 -3.96 -19.76
C SER A 180 16.48 -3.22 -18.67
N PRO A 181 15.89 -3.92 -17.68
CA PRO A 181 15.26 -3.27 -16.53
C PRO A 181 16.35 -2.61 -15.67
N ALA A 182 16.14 -1.34 -15.32
CA ALA A 182 17.02 -0.63 -14.39
C ALA A 182 17.21 -1.45 -13.11
N ALA A 183 18.48 -1.66 -12.74
CA ALA A 183 18.86 -2.43 -11.58
C ALA A 183 18.26 -1.82 -10.30
N PHE A 184 17.73 -2.67 -9.42
CA PHE A 184 17.25 -2.26 -8.11
C PHE A 184 18.45 -1.82 -7.27
N GLU A 185 18.68 -0.51 -7.18
CA GLU A 185 19.92 0.06 -6.64
C GLU A 185 20.03 -0.05 -5.10
N GLY A 186 18.97 -0.51 -4.41
CA GLY A 186 18.92 -0.64 -2.96
C GLY A 186 18.71 0.71 -2.24
N ARG A 187 18.47 0.67 -0.93
CA ARG A 187 18.31 1.86 -0.08
C ARG A 187 19.62 2.23 0.63
N LYS A 188 19.91 3.51 0.81
CA LYS A 188 21.04 3.94 1.65
C LYS A 188 20.66 3.88 3.13
N ILE A 189 21.44 3.18 3.94
CA ILE A 189 21.32 3.14 5.39
C ILE A 189 22.48 3.93 5.97
N ARG A 190 22.18 4.94 6.77
CA ARG A 190 23.13 5.68 7.60
C ARG A 190 23.06 5.10 9.01
N TYR A 191 24.20 4.78 9.60
CA TYR A 191 24.24 4.19 10.93
C TYR A 191 25.33 4.76 11.82
N GLU A 192 25.00 4.83 13.12
CA GLU A 192 25.91 5.18 14.21
C GLU A 192 26.02 3.97 15.13
N VAL A 193 27.24 3.64 15.58
CA VAL A 193 27.47 2.59 16.57
C VAL A 193 27.66 3.25 17.94
N VAL A 194 26.92 2.78 18.92
CA VAL A 194 27.00 3.23 20.31
C VAL A 194 27.92 2.30 21.09
N ASP A 195 28.76 2.87 21.95
CA ASP A 195 29.66 2.09 22.79
C ASP A 195 28.94 1.44 24.01
N GLU A 196 29.70 0.70 24.82
CA GLU A 196 29.18 0.02 26.01
C GLU A 196 28.59 0.99 27.06
N ASN A 197 28.96 2.27 27.01
CA ASN A 197 28.52 3.31 27.93
C ASN A 197 27.28 4.07 27.44
N GLY A 198 26.83 3.82 26.20
CA GLY A 198 25.70 4.52 25.61
C GLY A 198 26.08 5.81 24.88
N ASP A 199 27.38 6.10 24.76
CA ASP A 199 27.89 7.26 24.03
C ASP A 199 28.18 6.89 22.58
N VAL A 200 27.93 7.86 21.68
CA VAL A 200 28.24 7.69 20.26
C VAL A 200 29.76 7.71 20.12
N ASP A 201 30.33 6.66 19.53
CA ASP A 201 31.78 6.58 19.33
C ASP A 201 32.25 7.71 18.38
N ASN A 202 32.70 8.82 18.99
CA ASN A 202 33.16 10.02 18.29
C ASN A 202 34.42 9.78 17.45
N LYS A 203 35.08 8.62 17.55
CA LYS A 203 36.22 8.27 16.70
C LYS A 203 35.81 7.67 15.36
N ILE A 204 34.53 7.30 15.18
CA ILE A 204 34.06 6.49 14.05
C ILE A 204 33.10 7.22 13.09
N GLY A 205 32.32 8.20 13.54
CA GLY A 205 31.45 9.01 12.67
C GLY A 205 30.27 8.25 12.01
N GLU A 206 29.35 9.00 11.39
CA GLU A 206 28.18 8.47 10.67
C GLU A 206 28.63 7.62 9.45
N ARG A 207 28.34 6.32 9.46
CA ARG A 207 28.68 5.39 8.36
C ARG A 207 27.48 5.19 7.46
N THR A 208 27.71 4.94 6.17
CA THR A 208 26.62 4.70 5.21
C THR A 208 26.90 3.50 4.32
N PHE A 209 25.90 2.65 4.08
CA PHE A 209 25.99 1.55 3.13
C PHE A 209 24.66 1.35 2.38
N THR A 210 24.70 0.61 1.28
CA THR A 210 23.51 0.33 0.46
C THR A 210 22.92 -1.02 0.81
N PHE A 211 21.69 -1.03 1.32
CA PHE A 211 20.94 -2.22 1.71
C PHE A 211 19.91 -2.57 0.65
N LYS A 212 19.93 -3.81 0.14
CA LYS A 212 19.01 -4.26 -0.92
C LYS A 212 17.81 -5.07 -0.40
N GLY A 213 17.77 -5.35 0.90
CA GLY A 213 16.68 -6.08 1.54
C GLY A 213 15.51 -5.21 1.93
N SER A 214 14.43 -5.84 2.40
CA SER A 214 13.21 -5.18 2.88
C SER A 214 12.89 -5.48 4.35
N GLY A 215 13.61 -6.43 4.96
CA GLY A 215 13.39 -6.88 6.34
C GLY A 215 14.37 -6.27 7.35
N VAL A 216 13.91 -6.06 8.59
CA VAL A 216 14.76 -5.64 9.72
C VAL A 216 15.74 -6.73 10.14
N GLU A 217 15.34 -8.00 10.11
CA GLU A 217 16.23 -9.12 10.44
C GLU A 217 17.38 -9.27 9.44
N GLU A 218 17.09 -9.04 8.15
CA GLU A 218 18.11 -9.02 7.11
C GLU A 218 19.04 -7.82 7.28
N LEU A 219 18.50 -6.65 7.62
CA LEU A 219 19.29 -5.46 7.96
C LEU A 219 20.19 -5.70 9.18
N LYS A 220 19.69 -6.39 10.20
CA LYS A 220 20.42 -6.77 11.42
C LYS A 220 21.57 -7.70 11.11
N LYS A 221 21.36 -8.69 10.25
CA LYS A 221 22.43 -9.59 9.81
C LYS A 221 23.52 -8.83 9.02
N THR A 222 23.14 -7.94 8.11
CA THR A 222 24.09 -7.14 7.34
C THR A 222 24.88 -6.19 8.22
N LEU A 223 24.23 -5.48 9.14
CA LEU A 223 24.90 -4.59 10.09
C LEU A 223 25.87 -5.33 11.00
N LYS A 224 25.55 -6.56 11.43
CA LYS A 224 26.45 -7.38 12.25
C LYS A 224 27.76 -7.72 11.52
N VAL A 225 27.67 -8.01 10.22
CA VAL A 225 28.86 -8.25 9.37
C VAL A 225 29.66 -6.96 9.18
N GLU A 226 28.99 -5.84 8.92
CA GLU A 226 29.63 -4.55 8.63
C GLU A 226 30.30 -3.91 9.85
N THR A 227 29.74 -4.11 11.05
CA THR A 227 30.31 -3.58 12.30
C THR A 227 31.39 -4.48 12.90
N GLY A 228 31.51 -5.74 12.45
CA GLY A 228 32.49 -6.69 12.97
C GLY A 228 32.24 -7.13 14.42
N VAL A 229 31.02 -6.92 14.94
CA VAL A 229 30.64 -7.21 16.32
C VAL A 229 30.16 -8.66 16.42
N ASN A 230 30.80 -9.47 17.28
CA ASN A 230 30.47 -10.90 17.44
C ASN A 230 29.23 -11.16 18.30
N GLU A 231 28.75 -10.15 19.03
CA GLU A 231 27.54 -10.22 19.85
C GLU A 231 26.28 -9.74 19.12
N ASP A 232 25.12 -10.01 19.70
CA ASP A 232 23.85 -9.59 19.12
C ASP A 232 23.60 -8.10 19.32
N ILE A 233 23.04 -7.46 18.29
CA ILE A 233 22.83 -6.02 18.23
C ILE A 233 21.34 -5.68 18.21
N TRP A 234 20.99 -4.53 18.78
CA TRP A 234 19.71 -3.87 18.60
C TRP A 234 19.83 -2.79 17.52
N ILE A 235 18.84 -2.73 16.63
CA ILE A 235 18.69 -1.63 15.69
C ILE A 235 17.63 -0.69 16.27
N CYS A 236 18.02 0.55 16.52
CA CYS A 236 17.15 1.59 17.04
C CYS A 236 16.98 2.71 16.03
N SER A 237 15.81 3.35 16.00
CA SER A 237 15.61 4.63 15.31
C SER A 237 15.60 5.75 16.35
N ARG A 238 16.30 6.86 16.05
CA ARG A 238 16.22 8.07 16.87
C ARG A 238 14.94 8.82 16.52
N ASN A 239 14.07 9.05 17.51
CA ASN A 239 12.87 9.84 17.30
C ASN A 239 13.26 11.32 17.10
N PRO A 240 12.92 11.95 15.96
CA PRO A 240 13.32 13.32 15.66
C PRO A 240 12.67 14.37 16.59
N LEU A 241 11.60 14.01 17.32
CA LEU A 241 10.88 14.93 18.19
C LEU A 241 11.47 15.02 19.60
N ASN A 242 12.14 13.97 20.08
CA ASN A 242 12.63 13.93 21.47
C ASN A 242 14.03 13.32 21.63
N GLY A 243 14.68 12.93 20.53
CA GLY A 243 16.02 12.33 20.54
C GLY A 243 16.10 10.93 21.15
N LYS A 244 14.99 10.37 21.66
CA LYS A 244 15.00 9.05 22.30
C LYS A 244 15.16 7.94 21.26
N LEU A 245 15.92 6.93 21.62
CA LEU A 245 16.10 5.73 20.81
C LEU A 245 14.93 4.76 21.04
N SER A 246 14.36 4.26 19.96
CA SER A 246 13.29 3.25 19.98
C SER A 246 13.68 2.05 19.11
N PRO A 247 13.55 0.81 19.59
CA PRO A 247 13.90 -0.37 18.80
C PRO A 247 13.03 -0.48 17.55
N LEU A 248 13.66 -0.70 16.40
CA LEU A 248 12.99 -0.98 15.14
C LEU A 248 12.39 -2.39 15.20
N ARG A 249 11.10 -2.46 15.54
CA ARG A 249 10.31 -3.72 15.57
C ARG A 249 9.41 -3.91 14.35
N LEU A 250 9.37 -2.92 13.45
CA LEU A 250 8.51 -2.87 12.28
C LEU A 250 9.34 -3.04 11.01
N HIS A 251 8.76 -3.65 9.97
CA HIS A 251 9.39 -3.74 8.65
C HIS A 251 9.87 -2.37 8.16
N LEU A 252 11.01 -2.35 7.48
CA LEU A 252 11.59 -1.13 6.97
C LEU A 252 10.62 -0.47 5.98
N PRO A 253 10.49 0.87 5.99
CA PRO A 253 9.55 1.57 5.12
C PRO A 253 9.90 1.26 3.66
N PRO A 254 8.91 0.94 2.80
CA PRO A 254 9.14 0.37 1.46
C PRO A 254 9.70 1.37 0.43
N ASN A 255 10.04 2.59 0.85
CA ASN A 255 10.74 3.56 0.03
C ASN A 255 12.25 3.29 0.04
N ASN A 256 12.95 3.55 -1.07
CA ASN A 256 14.41 3.58 -1.10
C ASN A 256 14.98 4.80 -0.36
N ALA A 257 14.19 5.45 0.51
CA ALA A 257 14.58 6.64 1.24
C ALA A 257 15.72 6.30 2.21
N ALA A 258 16.68 7.22 2.28
CA ALA A 258 17.80 7.08 3.19
C ALA A 258 17.30 7.06 4.64
N MET A 259 17.70 6.04 5.40
CA MET A 259 17.28 5.86 6.78
C MET A 259 18.49 6.03 7.71
N HIS A 260 18.28 6.69 8.85
CA HIS A 260 19.26 6.74 9.94
C HIS A 260 18.88 5.71 11.01
N VAL A 261 19.83 4.85 11.38
CA VAL A 261 19.67 3.84 12.43
C VAL A 261 20.82 3.91 13.42
N VAL A 262 20.55 3.53 14.66
CA VAL A 262 21.53 3.48 15.73
C VAL A 262 21.70 2.03 16.13
N VAL A 263 22.93 1.53 16.03
CA VAL A 263 23.30 0.17 16.38
C VAL A 263 23.76 0.16 17.83
N VAL A 264 23.05 -0.59 18.66
CA VAL A 264 23.32 -0.69 20.09
C VAL A 264 23.71 -2.15 20.40
N PRO A 265 24.94 -2.41 20.88
CA PRO A 265 25.33 -3.74 21.31
C PRO A 265 24.49 -4.21 22.51
N GLN A 266 24.14 -5.51 22.57
CA GLN A 266 23.35 -6.05 23.69
C GLN A 266 24.07 -5.95 25.05
N SER A 267 25.39 -5.85 25.06
CA SER A 267 26.23 -5.62 26.24
C SER A 267 26.12 -4.19 26.80
N SER A 268 25.56 -3.24 26.05
CA SER A 268 25.50 -1.84 26.43
C SER A 268 24.54 -1.62 27.61
N LYS A 269 25.05 -0.96 28.67
CA LYS A 269 24.31 -0.71 29.93
C LYS A 269 23.44 0.55 29.89
N GLY A 270 23.31 1.19 28.72
CA GLY A 270 22.53 2.41 28.56
C GLY A 270 21.04 2.19 28.85
N ASN A 271 20.38 3.20 29.43
CA ASN A 271 18.94 3.24 29.61
C ASN A 271 18.24 3.42 28.24
N PHE A 272 18.19 2.34 27.46
CA PHE A 272 17.38 2.28 26.25
C PHE A 272 15.98 1.80 26.67
N ILE A 273 14.94 2.47 26.16
CA ILE A 273 13.57 2.00 26.35
C ILE A 273 13.42 0.73 25.49
N LEU A 274 13.75 -0.42 26.08
CA LEU A 274 13.56 -1.76 25.51
C LEU A 274 12.10 -2.20 25.69
#